data_AF-A0A1V5GSD3-F1
#
_entry.id   AF-A0A1V5GSD3-F1
#
_cell.length_a   1.000
_cell.length_b   1.000
_cell.length_c   1.000
_cell.angle_alpha   90.00
_cell.angle_beta   90.00
_cell.angle_gamma   90.00
#
_symmetry.space_group_name_H-M   'P 1'
#
loop_
_entity.id
_entity.type
_entity.pdbx_description
1 polymer ?
#
loop_
_entity_poly.entity_id
_entity_poly.type
_entity_poly.pdbx_seq_one_letter_code
_entity_poly.pdbx_strand_id
1 'polypeptide(L)' 'MDTSKKKMKYKIARAKLEKRHRCVWCAAMISAGEQAIFMVERGWEEIEHYLHPNCYQSFKAFNLKEIYR' A
#
# COMPACT_ATOMS: atom_id res chain seq x y z
N MET A 1 8.43 -17.04 24.93
CA MET A 1 8.03 -16.84 23.52
C MET A 1 7.09 -15.66 23.50
N ASP A 2 7.62 -14.49 23.16
CA ASP A 2 6.91 -13.22 23.18
C ASP A 2 6.11 -13.09 21.88
N THR A 3 4.83 -13.45 21.89
CA THR A 3 3.90 -13.18 20.78
C THR A 3 3.52 -11.70 20.80
N SER A 4 4.52 -10.83 20.67
CA SER A 4 4.32 -9.42 20.39
C SER A 4 3.55 -9.32 19.08
N LYS A 5 2.27 -8.95 19.16
CA LYS A 5 1.45 -8.50 18.03
C LYS A 5 2.26 -7.43 17.29
N LYS A 6 3.01 -7.81 16.25
CA LYS A 6 3.74 -6.89 15.38
C LYS A 6 2.69 -5.98 14.75
N LYS A 7 2.50 -4.79 15.33
CA LYS A 7 1.73 -3.72 14.69
C LYS A 7 2.47 -3.39 13.40
N MET A 8 1.98 -3.91 12.28
CA MET A 8 2.45 -3.51 10.96
C MET A 8 2.25 -2.00 10.84
N LYS A 9 3.36 -1.26 10.82
CA LYS A 9 3.34 0.19 10.60
C LYS A 9 3.39 0.41 9.10
N TYR A 10 2.25 0.77 8.51
CA TYR A 10 2.19 1.21 7.13
C TYR A 10 2.29 2.74 7.05
N LYS A 11 3.14 3.24 6.16
CA LYS A 11 3.20 4.67 5.81
C LYS A 11 2.59 4.86 4.43
N ILE A 12 1.69 5.84 4.33
CA ILE A 12 0.94 6.13 3.10
C ILE A 12 1.36 7.51 2.61
N ALA A 13 1.85 7.59 1.38
CA ALA A 13 2.17 8.85 0.72
C ALA A 13 1.88 8.80 -0.78
N ARG A 14 1.69 9.97 -1.40
CA ARG A 14 1.50 10.10 -2.85
C ARG A 14 2.87 10.05 -3.54
N ALA A 15 3.13 8.99 -4.29
CA ALA A 15 4.29 8.89 -5.17
C ALA A 15 3.97 9.51 -6.54
N LYS A 16 4.91 10.29 -7.07
CA LYS A 16 4.97 10.65 -8.49
C LYS A 16 5.89 9.63 -9.14
N LEU A 17 5.34 8.73 -9.95
CA LEU A 17 6.12 7.63 -10.50
C LEU A 17 6.81 8.05 -11.78
N GLU A 18 8.11 7.85 -11.89
CA GLU A 18 8.85 8.04 -13.14
C GLU A 18 9.03 6.73 -13.93
N LYS A 19 8.70 5.59 -13.30
CA LYS A 19 8.80 4.24 -13.84
C LYS A 19 7.43 3.54 -13.80
N ARG A 20 7.31 2.44 -14.55
CA ARG A 20 6.07 1.62 -14.57
C ARG A 20 6.01 0.70 -13.36
N HIS A 21 4.95 0.82 -12.56
CA HIS A 21 4.69 -0.06 -11.41
C HIS A 21 3.36 -0.80 -11.60
N ARG A 22 3.09 -1.83 -10.78
CA ARG A 22 1.81 -2.54 -10.81
C ARG A 22 1.01 -2.23 -9.55
N CYS A 23 -0.26 -1.88 -9.71
CA CYS A 23 -1.18 -1.68 -8.59
C CYS A 23 -1.45 -3.02 -7.90
N VAL A 24 -1.19 -3.12 -6.60
CA VAL A 24 -1.35 -4.37 -5.84
C VAL A 24 -2.82 -4.79 -5.66
N TRP A 25 -3.76 -3.87 -5.81
CA TRP A 25 -5.20 -4.13 -5.63
C TRP A 25 -5.87 -4.65 -6.90
N CYS A 26 -5.67 -3.96 -8.03
CA CYS A 26 -6.32 -4.32 -9.29
C CYS A 26 -5.40 -5.03 -10.29
N ALA A 27 -4.14 -5.26 -9.94
CA ALA A 27 -3.09 -5.81 -10.80
C ALA A 27 -2.82 -5.05 -12.12
N ALA A 28 -3.47 -3.91 -12.36
CA ALA A 28 -3.23 -3.07 -13.52
C ALA A 28 -1.92 -2.28 -13.38
N MET A 29 -1.32 -1.94 -14.52
CA MET A 29 -0.11 -1.12 -14.58
C MET A 29 -0.42 0.33 -14.24
N ILE A 30 0.42 0.93 -13.40
CA ILE A 30 0.48 2.36 -13.13
C ILE A 30 1.57 2.96 -14.02
N SER A 31 1.19 3.92 -14.86
CA SER A 31 2.11 4.52 -15.84
C SER A 31 3.05 5.54 -15.20
N ALA A 32 4.15 5.84 -15.88
CA ALA A 32 5.02 6.95 -15.50
C ALA A 32 4.27 8.28 -15.67
N GLY A 33 4.41 9.17 -14.70
CA GLY A 33 3.70 10.45 -14.60
C GLY A 33 2.37 10.36 -13.84
N GLU A 34 1.84 9.17 -13.60
CA GLU A 34 0.60 9.01 -12.83
C GLU A 34 0.85 9.11 -11.32
N GLN A 35 -0.15 9.63 -10.61
CA GLN A 35 -0.13 9.63 -9.15
C GLN A 35 -0.44 8.22 -8.63
N ALA A 36 0.39 7.72 -7.73
CA ALA A 36 0.13 6.48 -7.01
C ALA A 36 0.20 6.72 -5.51
N ILE A 37 -0.45 5.85 -4.74
CA ILE A 37 -0.31 5.78 -3.30
C ILE A 37 0.58 4.58 -3.01
N PHE A 38 1.70 4.80 -2.32
CA PHE A 38 2.54 3.71 -1.87
C PHE A 38 2.32 3.44 -0.39
N MET A 39 2.35 2.16 -0.03
CA MET A 39 2.29 1.65 1.34
C MET A 39 3.59 0.93 1.63
N VAL A 40 4.26 1.32 2.70
CA VAL A 40 5.50 0.67 3.12
C VAL A 40 5.20 -0.32 4.24
N GLU A 41 5.43 -1.61 4.01
CA GLU A 41 5.39 -2.62 5.06
C GLU A 41 6.78 -2.78 5.68
N ARG A 42 6.92 -2.45 6.97
CA ARG A 42 8.17 -2.63 7.72
C ARG A 42 8.17 -3.96 8.47
N GLY A 43 8.62 -5.00 7.77
CA GLY A 43 8.89 -6.34 8.31
C GLY A 43 10.39 -6.51 8.65
N TRP A 44 10.99 -7.59 8.12
CA TRP A 44 12.44 -7.79 8.12
C TRP A 44 13.12 -7.03 6.96
N GLU A 45 12.37 -6.76 5.90
CA GLU A 45 12.74 -5.90 4.77
C GLU A 45 11.65 -4.83 4.59
N GLU A 46 12.04 -3.68 4.03
CA GLU A 46 11.11 -2.59 3.70
C GLU A 46 10.51 -2.85 2.32
N ILE A 47 9.24 -3.26 2.27
CA ILE A 47 8.54 -3.58 1.02
C ILE A 47 7.57 -2.45 0.66
N GLU A 48 7.70 -1.91 -0.55
CA GLU A 48 6.83 -0.87 -1.08
C GLU A 48 5.73 -1.47 -1.96
N HIS A 49 4.47 -1.24 -1.57
CA HIS A 49 3.29 -1.62 -2.33
C HIS A 49 2.67 -0.40 -3.00
N TYR A 50 2.41 -0.46 -4.31
CA TYR A 50 1.86 0.66 -5.07
C TYR A 50 0.36 0.44 -5.38
N LEU A 51 -0.43 1.51 -5.28
CA LEU A 51 -1.88 1.51 -5.51
C LEU A 51 -2.29 2.73 -6.35
N HIS A 52 -3.27 2.56 -7.23
CA HIS A 52 -3.95 3.72 -7.80
C HIS A 52 -4.71 4.49 -6.71
N PRO A 53 -4.89 5.82 -6.83
CA PRO A 53 -5.65 6.61 -5.86
C PRO A 53 -7.07 6.07 -5.63
N ASN A 54 -7.75 5.63 -6.69
CA ASN A 54 -9.10 5.04 -6.60
C ASN A 54 -9.09 3.65 -5.95
N CYS A 55 -8.09 2.82 -6.25
CA CYS A 55 -7.92 1.52 -5.62
C CYS A 55 -7.62 1.66 -4.13
N TYR A 56 -6.82 2.65 -3.74
CA TYR A 56 -6.58 2.96 -2.34
C TYR A 56 -7.85 3.44 -1.62
N GLN A 57 -8.67 4.29 -2.24
CA GLN A 57 -9.95 4.69 -1.65
C GLN A 57 -10.87 3.49 -1.42
N SER A 58 -10.94 2.57 -2.39
CA SER A 58 -11.68 1.32 -2.25
C SER A 58 -11.09 0.49 -1.11
N PHE A 59 -9.77 0.28 -1.09
CA PHE A 59 -9.07 -0.41 -0.01
C PHE A 59 -9.38 0.21 1.36
N LYS A 60 -9.32 1.54 1.49
CA LYS A 60 -9.68 2.24 2.74
C LYS A 60 -11.15 2.01 3.13
N ALA A 61 -12.06 1.99 2.17
CA ALA A 61 -13.49 1.77 2.41
C ALA A 61 -13.81 0.33 2.84
N PHE A 62 -13.12 -0.66 2.28
CA PHE A 62 -13.28 -2.07 2.65
C PHE A 62 -12.54 -2.42 3.96
N ASN A 63 -11.36 -1.82 4.21
CA ASN A 63 -10.36 -2.41 5.12
C ASN A 63 -10.20 -1.69 6.49
N LEU A 64 -11.04 -0.70 6.82
CA LEU A 64 -10.99 -0.02 8.13
C LEU A 64 -11.65 -0.80 9.27
N LYS A 65 -12.46 -1.84 9.00
CA LYS A 65 -13.12 -2.65 10.05
C LYS A 65 -12.40 -3.96 10.38
N GLU A 66 -11.47 -4.44 9.55
CA GLU A 66 -10.93 -5.81 9.68
C GLU A 66 -9.47 -5.89 10.17
N ILE A 67 -8.66 -4.83 10.03
CA ILE A 67 -7.24 -4.83 10.46
C ILE A 67 -7.05 -4.55 11.96
N TYR A 68 -8.09 -4.14 12.69
CA TYR A 68 -8.01 -3.77 14.12
C TYR A 68 -8.62 -4.80 15.11
N ARG A 69 -8.90 -6.04 14.68
CA ARG A 69 -9.28 -7.13 15.60
C ARG A 69 -8.06 -7.96 16.04
#